data_AF-A0A250DGE7-F1
#
_entry.id   AF-A0A250DGE7-F1
#
_cell.length_a   1.000
_cell.length_b   1.000
_cell.length_c   1.000
_cell.angle_alpha   90.00
_cell.angle_beta   90.00
_cell.angle_gamma   90.00
#
_symmetry.space_group_name_H-M   'P 1'
#
loop_
_entity.id
_entity.type
_entity.pdbx_description
1 polymer ?
#
loop_
_entity_poly.entity_id
_entity_poly.type
_entity_poly.pdbx_seq_one_letter_code
_entity_poly.pdbx_strand_id
1 'polypeptide(L)'
;MPRTTSEIAHDIANFEPPEDGNWRHLDSLLDELWRAGSPEQAMPEMLSVFERYPEEDGYGVMWTIVHGLESLPNYQPELLRSLARQPSELGITMVGRILNAGTTEIGGVSLLQTLHDLANTAASSYLREEALRVASRPR
;
A
#
# COMPACT_ATOMS: atom_id res chain seq x y z
N MET A 1 0.95 -14.44 -26.33
CA MET A 1 1.50 -15.21 -25.20
C MET A 1 1.00 -14.56 -23.92
N PRO A 2 0.73 -15.30 -22.83
CA PRO A 2 0.43 -14.67 -21.55
C PRO A 2 1.63 -13.81 -21.11
N ARG A 3 1.38 -12.61 -20.58
CA ARG A 3 2.44 -11.75 -20.03
C ARG A 3 3.06 -12.40 -18.80
N THR A 4 4.34 -12.14 -18.59
CA THR A 4 5.06 -12.53 -17.39
C THR A 4 4.72 -11.61 -16.22
N THR A 5 4.89 -12.10 -14.99
CA THR A 5 4.79 -11.27 -13.78
C THR A 5 5.62 -9.99 -13.87
N SER A 6 6.83 -10.06 -14.42
CA SER A 6 7.71 -8.88 -14.57
C SER A 6 7.15 -7.84 -15.53
N GLU A 7 6.53 -8.25 -16.63
CA GLU A 7 5.90 -7.31 -17.58
C GLU A 7 4.68 -6.64 -16.94
N ILE A 8 3.86 -7.40 -16.23
CA ILE A 8 2.67 -6.86 -15.56
C ILE A 8 3.06 -5.93 -14.40
N ALA A 9 4.07 -6.30 -13.61
CA ALA A 9 4.61 -5.47 -12.54
C ALA A 9 5.14 -4.13 -13.07
N HIS A 10 5.86 -4.17 -14.20
CA HIS A 10 6.31 -2.96 -14.88
C HIS A 10 5.15 -2.04 -15.26
N ASP A 11 4.05 -2.60 -15.79
CA ASP A 11 2.88 -1.80 -16.15
C ASP A 11 2.14 -1.24 -14.92
N ILE A 12 2.10 -1.97 -13.80
CA ILE A 12 1.57 -1.46 -12.51
C ILE A 12 2.43 -0.29 -12.00
N ALA A 13 3.76 -0.43 -12.05
CA ALA A 13 4.69 0.61 -11.60
C ALA A 13 4.56 1.90 -12.42
N ASN A 14 4.24 1.78 -13.72
CA ASN A 14 4.05 2.91 -14.63
C ASN A 14 2.57 3.28 -14.84
N PHE A 15 1.65 2.71 -14.06
CA PHE A 15 0.23 3.03 -14.19
C PHE A 15 0.00 4.52 -13.96
N GLU A 16 -0.62 5.20 -14.91
CA GLU A 16 -1.09 6.58 -14.77
C GLU A 16 -2.61 6.60 -14.79
N PRO A 17 -3.26 7.31 -13.85
CA PRO A 17 -4.71 7.42 -13.83
C PRO A 17 -5.17 8.21 -15.06
N PRO A 18 -6.19 7.72 -15.77
CA PRO A 18 -6.75 8.48 -16.89
C PRO A 18 -7.45 9.75 -16.39
N GLU A 19 -7.56 10.76 -17.27
CA GLU A 19 -8.20 12.05 -16.95
C GLU A 19 -9.67 11.91 -16.49
N ASP A 20 -10.34 10.84 -16.89
CA ASP A 20 -11.72 10.53 -16.51
C ASP A 20 -11.85 9.89 -15.11
N GLY A 21 -10.73 9.67 -14.42
CA GLY A 21 -10.71 9.06 -13.08
C GLY A 21 -11.03 7.56 -13.08
N ASN A 22 -11.08 6.89 -14.23
CA ASN A 22 -11.42 5.48 -14.30
C ASN A 22 -10.20 4.55 -14.10
N TRP A 23 -9.94 4.15 -12.85
CA TRP A 23 -8.78 3.32 -12.51
C TRP A 23 -8.97 1.83 -12.82
N ARG A 24 -10.05 1.41 -13.51
CA ARG A 24 -10.32 -0.01 -13.82
C ARG A 24 -9.20 -0.72 -14.58
N HIS A 25 -8.36 0.03 -15.30
CA HIS A 25 -7.19 -0.57 -15.94
C HIS A 25 -6.21 -1.14 -14.91
N LEU A 26 -5.99 -0.46 -13.78
CA LEU A 26 -5.18 -0.97 -12.68
C LEU A 26 -5.77 -2.26 -12.11
N ASP A 27 -7.08 -2.32 -11.91
CA ASP A 27 -7.78 -3.54 -11.46
C ASP A 27 -7.52 -4.71 -12.43
N SER A 28 -7.58 -4.44 -13.74
CA SER A 28 -7.28 -5.43 -14.78
C SER A 28 -5.82 -5.92 -14.74
N LEU A 29 -4.86 -5.03 -14.44
CA LEU A 29 -3.45 -5.40 -14.28
C LEU A 29 -3.25 -6.30 -13.05
N LEU A 30 -3.92 -6.00 -11.93
CA LEU A 30 -3.87 -6.84 -10.74
C LEU A 30 -4.50 -8.21 -11.02
N ASP A 31 -5.65 -8.26 -11.66
CA ASP A 31 -6.29 -9.50 -12.09
C ASP A 31 -5.35 -10.38 -12.93
N GLU A 32 -4.60 -9.77 -13.84
CA GLU A 32 -3.62 -10.49 -14.66
C GLU A 32 -2.39 -10.93 -13.87
N LEU A 33 -1.89 -10.08 -12.96
CA LEU A 33 -0.76 -10.40 -12.09
C LEU A 33 -1.04 -11.65 -11.25
N TRP A 34 -2.26 -11.79 -10.74
CA TRP A 34 -2.68 -12.97 -9.98
C TRP A 34 -2.76 -14.21 -10.85
N ARG A 35 -3.26 -14.09 -12.09
CA ARG A 35 -3.30 -15.19 -13.06
C ARG A 35 -1.91 -15.63 -13.53
N ALA A 36 -0.91 -14.76 -13.49
CA ALA A 36 0.47 -15.07 -13.83
C ALA A 36 1.16 -15.98 -12.78
N GLY A 37 0.64 -16.05 -11.56
CA GLY A 37 0.99 -17.09 -10.57
C GLY A 37 2.21 -16.80 -9.69
N SER A 38 2.76 -15.58 -9.69
CA SER A 38 3.80 -15.15 -8.74
C SER A 38 3.63 -13.69 -8.29
N PRO A 39 2.44 -13.28 -7.81
CA PRO A 39 2.14 -11.88 -7.47
C PRO A 39 3.05 -11.28 -6.38
N GLU A 40 3.63 -12.11 -5.51
CA GLU A 40 4.56 -11.68 -4.47
C GLU A 40 5.83 -11.01 -5.00
N GLN A 41 6.22 -11.31 -6.24
CA GLN A 41 7.38 -10.68 -6.88
C GLN A 41 7.10 -9.21 -7.27
N ALA A 42 5.83 -8.80 -7.30
CA ALA A 42 5.38 -7.47 -7.70
C ALA A 42 4.93 -6.60 -6.52
N MET A 43 5.18 -7.02 -5.26
CA MET A 43 4.83 -6.22 -4.08
C MET A 43 5.42 -4.79 -4.10
N PRO A 44 6.69 -4.58 -4.48
CA PRO A 44 7.24 -3.23 -4.58
C PRO A 44 6.47 -2.35 -5.57
N GLU A 45 6.09 -2.90 -6.72
CA GLU A 45 5.37 -2.19 -7.78
C GLU A 45 3.93 -1.87 -7.36
N MET A 46 3.26 -2.80 -6.68
CA MET A 46 1.95 -2.56 -6.07
C MET A 46 2.00 -1.44 -5.02
N LEU A 47 2.97 -1.48 -4.11
CA LEU A 47 3.17 -0.44 -3.10
C LEU A 47 3.57 0.90 -3.71
N SER A 48 4.28 0.91 -4.83
CA SER A 48 4.66 2.13 -5.55
C SER A 48 3.44 2.93 -6.01
N VAL A 49 2.29 2.30 -6.26
CA VAL A 49 1.04 3.00 -6.58
C VAL A 49 0.60 3.86 -5.40
N PHE A 50 0.72 3.35 -4.17
CA PHE A 50 0.41 4.12 -2.96
C PHE A 50 1.42 5.26 -2.77
N GLU A 51 2.69 5.04 -3.11
CA GLU A 51 3.72 6.08 -3.00
C GLU A 51 3.47 7.24 -3.99
N ARG A 52 3.03 6.93 -5.21
CA ARG A 52 2.77 7.93 -6.27
C ARG A 52 1.45 8.67 -6.08
N TYR A 53 0.46 8.03 -5.48
CA TYR A 53 -0.87 8.60 -5.21
C TYR A 53 -1.22 8.47 -3.72
N PRO A 54 -0.49 9.17 -2.83
CA PRO A 54 -0.49 8.88 -1.39
C PRO A 54 -1.78 9.25 -0.65
N GLU A 55 -2.63 10.07 -1.25
CA GLU A 55 -3.90 10.55 -0.66
C GLU A 55 -5.12 10.13 -1.48
N GLU A 56 -4.92 9.34 -2.55
CA GLU A 56 -5.99 8.86 -3.41
C GLU A 56 -6.45 7.46 -2.96
N ASP A 57 -7.73 7.16 -3.18
CA ASP A 57 -8.29 5.81 -3.01
C ASP A 57 -8.51 5.08 -4.35
N GLY A 58 -8.22 5.76 -5.47
CA GLY A 58 -8.40 5.26 -6.83
C GLY A 58 -9.86 4.90 -7.14
N TYR A 59 -10.83 5.63 -6.60
CA TYR A 59 -12.26 5.32 -6.69
C TYR A 59 -12.59 3.92 -6.18
N GLY A 60 -11.85 3.50 -5.14
CA GLY A 60 -11.96 2.18 -4.55
C GLY A 60 -11.01 1.13 -5.14
N VAL A 61 -10.41 1.35 -6.31
CA VAL A 61 -9.55 0.34 -6.98
C VAL A 61 -8.28 0.05 -6.18
N MET A 62 -7.73 1.04 -5.47
CA MET A 62 -6.52 0.81 -4.65
C MET A 62 -6.79 -0.16 -3.48
N TRP A 63 -8.05 -0.40 -3.11
CA TRP A 63 -8.40 -1.45 -2.15
C TRP A 63 -8.16 -2.87 -2.69
N THR A 64 -8.20 -3.07 -4.01
CA THR A 64 -7.78 -4.35 -4.61
C THR A 64 -6.30 -4.61 -4.31
N ILE A 65 -5.45 -3.58 -4.33
CA ILE A 65 -4.03 -3.69 -3.92
C ILE A 65 -3.93 -4.02 -2.44
N VAL A 66 -4.69 -3.33 -1.57
CA VAL A 66 -4.67 -3.59 -0.13
C VAL A 66 -5.00 -5.06 0.16
N HIS A 67 -6.11 -5.55 -0.37
CA HIS A 67 -6.54 -6.94 -0.17
C HIS A 67 -5.58 -7.94 -0.81
N GLY A 68 -5.03 -7.59 -1.97
CA GLY A 68 -4.00 -8.36 -2.63
C GLY A 68 -2.76 -8.54 -1.75
N LEU A 69 -2.18 -7.44 -1.27
CA LEU A 69 -1.02 -7.44 -0.36
C LEU A 69 -1.31 -8.21 0.93
N GLU A 70 -2.46 -7.98 1.57
CA GLU A 70 -2.86 -8.67 2.81
C GLU A 70 -2.94 -10.20 2.64
N SER A 71 -3.16 -10.70 1.42
CA SER A 71 -3.18 -12.13 1.12
C SER A 71 -1.79 -12.76 0.91
N LEU A 72 -0.75 -11.95 0.71
CA LEU A 72 0.59 -12.42 0.39
C LEU A 72 1.44 -12.62 1.66
N PRO A 73 2.32 -13.64 1.69
CA PRO A 73 3.27 -13.77 2.78
C PRO A 73 4.27 -12.60 2.75
N ASN A 74 4.72 -12.16 3.93
CA ASN A 74 5.77 -11.14 4.09
C ASN A 74 5.45 -9.74 3.51
N TYR A 75 4.19 -9.41 3.22
CA TYR A 75 3.81 -8.06 2.77
C TYR A 75 4.10 -6.98 3.83
N GLN A 76 4.06 -7.35 5.11
CA GLN A 76 4.21 -6.44 6.24
C GLN A 76 5.56 -5.70 6.28
N PRO A 77 6.72 -6.39 6.19
CA PRO A 77 8.01 -5.72 6.02
C PRO A 77 8.13 -4.85 4.76
N GLU A 78 7.48 -5.24 3.65
CA GLU A 78 7.47 -4.43 2.41
C GLU A 78 6.68 -3.14 2.60
N LEU A 79 5.52 -3.22 3.26
CA LEU A 79 4.68 -2.07 3.62
C LEU A 79 5.45 -1.05 4.45
N LEU A 80 6.19 -1.50 5.48
CA LEU A 80 6.99 -0.59 6.31
C LEU A 80 8.11 0.09 5.51
N ARG A 81 8.74 -0.65 4.59
CA ARG A 81 9.74 -0.07 3.67
C ARG A 81 9.13 0.96 2.72
N SER A 82 7.92 0.72 2.24
CA SER A 82 7.18 1.68 1.42
C SER A 82 6.86 2.96 2.19
N LEU A 83 6.28 2.84 3.39
CA LEU A 83 5.98 3.99 4.25
C LEU A 83 7.22 4.80 4.64
N ALA A 84 8.37 4.15 4.82
CA ALA A 84 9.63 4.82 5.10
C ALA A 84 10.16 5.61 3.90
N ARG A 85 9.82 5.22 2.66
CA ARG A 85 10.16 5.99 1.44
C ARG A 85 9.18 7.14 1.24
N GLN A 86 7.89 6.84 1.23
CA GLN A 86 6.83 7.79 0.96
C GLN A 86 5.55 7.34 1.70
N PRO A 87 5.08 8.11 2.70
CA PRO A 87 3.86 7.79 3.42
C PRO A 87 2.62 7.85 2.51
N SER A 88 1.63 7.01 2.79
CA SER A 88 0.34 6.99 2.10
C SER A 88 -0.80 6.67 3.06
N GLU A 89 -2.00 7.15 2.76
CA GLU A 89 -3.20 6.92 3.58
C GLU A 89 -3.50 5.42 3.72
N LEU A 90 -3.50 4.68 2.60
CA LEU A 90 -3.76 3.25 2.62
C LEU A 90 -2.66 2.49 3.35
N GLY A 91 -1.39 2.92 3.23
CA GLY A 91 -0.30 2.31 4.00
C GLY A 91 -0.47 2.51 5.51
N ILE A 92 -0.81 3.73 5.94
CA ILE A 92 -1.13 4.05 7.35
C ILE A 92 -2.33 3.21 7.82
N THR A 93 -3.36 3.10 6.99
CA THR A 93 -4.55 2.31 7.29
C THR A 93 -4.21 0.83 7.49
N MET A 94 -3.36 0.25 6.63
CA MET A 94 -2.89 -1.13 6.76
C MET A 94 -2.10 -1.33 8.06
N VAL A 95 -1.21 -0.40 8.45
CA VAL A 95 -0.53 -0.45 9.75
C VAL A 95 -1.53 -0.43 10.91
N GLY A 96 -2.56 0.42 10.81
CA GLY A 96 -3.66 0.45 11.78
C GLY A 96 -4.41 -0.87 11.90
N ARG A 97 -4.65 -1.57 10.79
CA ARG A 97 -5.28 -2.90 10.78
C ARG A 97 -4.40 -3.95 11.44
N ILE A 98 -3.10 -3.93 11.17
CA ILE A 98 -2.13 -4.84 11.80
C ILE A 98 -2.10 -4.63 13.32
N LEU A 99 -2.10 -3.38 13.77
CA LEU A 99 -2.22 -3.04 15.20
C LEU A 99 -3.51 -3.56 15.82
N ASN A 100 -4.64 -3.39 15.13
CA ASN A 100 -5.94 -3.88 15.59
C ASN A 100 -6.03 -5.42 15.63
N ALA A 101 -5.21 -6.11 14.83
CA ALA A 101 -5.08 -7.56 14.89
C ALA A 101 -4.19 -8.05 16.06
N GLY A 102 -3.64 -7.12 16.87
CA GLY A 102 -2.81 -7.42 18.04
C GLY A 102 -1.30 -7.45 17.78
N THR A 103 -0.87 -7.27 16.53
CA THR A 103 0.56 -7.19 16.19
C THR A 103 1.07 -5.78 16.44
N THR A 104 2.04 -5.64 17.35
CA THR A 104 2.61 -4.33 17.73
C THR A 104 3.95 -4.03 17.07
N GLU A 105 4.62 -5.05 16.53
CA GLU A 105 5.97 -4.97 15.98
C GLU A 105 6.11 -5.89 14.75
N ILE A 106 6.85 -5.44 13.75
CA ILE A 106 7.25 -6.25 12.59
C ILE A 106 8.77 -6.15 12.43
N GLY A 107 9.47 -7.27 12.60
CA GLY A 107 10.92 -7.34 12.38
C GLY A 107 11.75 -6.33 13.19
N GLY A 108 11.41 -6.09 14.47
CA GLY A 108 12.09 -5.11 15.31
C GLY A 108 11.53 -3.68 15.21
N VAL A 109 10.58 -3.43 14.31
CA VAL A 109 10.01 -2.08 14.08
C VAL A 109 8.66 -1.95 14.78
N SER A 110 8.59 -1.05 15.76
CA SER A 110 7.34 -0.72 16.47
C SER A 110 6.36 0.02 15.57
N LEU A 111 5.17 -0.55 15.38
CA LEU A 111 4.14 0.02 14.50
C LEU A 111 3.54 1.30 15.06
N LEU A 112 3.37 1.37 16.38
CA LEU A 112 2.88 2.59 17.03
C LEU A 112 3.90 3.73 16.91
N GLN A 113 5.19 3.42 17.07
CA GLN A 113 6.24 4.42 16.87
C GLN A 113 6.29 4.88 15.42
N THR A 114 6.19 3.96 14.44
CA THR A 114 6.10 4.32 13.03
C THR A 114 4.96 5.33 12.77
N LEU A 115 3.76 5.11 13.32
CA LEU A 115 2.66 6.06 13.16
C LEU A 115 2.95 7.42 13.80
N HIS A 116 3.57 7.46 14.98
CA HIS A 116 3.98 8.72 15.61
C HIS A 116 5.05 9.46 14.80
N ASP A 117 6.02 8.75 14.23
CA ASP A 117 7.06 9.34 13.39
C ASP A 117 6.43 9.93 12.12
N LEU A 118 5.51 9.21 11.48
CA LEU A 118 4.76 9.70 10.32
C LEU A 118 3.93 10.93 10.66
N ALA A 119 3.26 10.95 11.81
CA ALA A 119 2.48 12.10 12.29
C ALA A 119 3.32 13.37 12.46
N ASN A 120 4.63 13.23 12.71
CA ASN A 120 5.55 14.35 12.89
C ASN A 120 6.31 14.74 11.61
N THR A 121 6.55 13.78 10.71
CA THR A 121 7.52 13.94 9.60
C THR A 121 6.90 13.93 8.21
N ALA A 122 5.67 13.41 8.03
CA ALA A 122 5.05 13.38 6.71
C ALA A 122 4.85 14.80 6.16
N ALA A 123 5.17 14.98 4.86
CA ALA A 123 5.10 16.27 4.20
C ALA A 123 3.66 16.81 4.10
N SER A 124 2.69 15.90 3.90
CA SER A 124 1.27 16.22 3.86
C SER A 124 0.69 16.40 5.27
N SER A 125 -0.05 17.49 5.50
CA SER A 125 -0.81 17.66 6.74
C SER A 125 -1.89 16.60 6.90
N TYR A 126 -2.54 16.21 5.80
CA TYR A 126 -3.56 15.17 5.82
C TYR A 126 -2.99 13.83 6.32
N LEU A 127 -1.85 13.41 5.77
CA LEU A 127 -1.20 12.16 6.19
C LEU A 127 -0.69 12.22 7.64
N ARG A 128 -0.26 13.40 8.12
CA ARG A 128 0.11 13.58 9.53
C ARG A 128 -1.09 13.39 10.46
N GLU A 129 -2.21 14.01 10.12
CA GLU A 129 -3.47 13.87 10.85
C GLU A 129 -3.96 12.41 10.83
N GLU A 130 -3.86 11.75 9.68
CA GLU A 130 -4.26 10.35 9.54
C GLU A 130 -3.41 9.43 10.41
N ALA A 131 -2.09 9.59 10.38
CA ALA A 131 -1.18 8.81 11.22
C ALA A 131 -1.47 9.03 12.72
N LEU A 132 -1.70 10.28 13.14
CA LEU A 132 -2.07 10.60 14.52
C LEU A 132 -3.42 9.98 14.91
N ARG A 133 -4.41 10.07 14.02
CA ARG A 133 -5.74 9.47 14.21
C ARG A 133 -5.63 7.97 14.42
N VAL A 134 -4.87 7.28 13.58
CA VAL A 134 -4.67 5.82 13.69
C VAL A 134 -3.89 5.46 14.95
N ALA A 135 -2.84 6.22 15.30
CA ALA A 135 -2.04 6.00 16.51
C ALA A 135 -2.88 6.11 17.80
N SER A 136 -3.83 7.05 17.82
CA SER A 136 -4.65 7.36 19.00
C SER A 136 -5.85 6.44 19.21
N ARG A 137 -6.10 5.47 18.31
CA ARG A 137 -7.23 4.54 18.44
C ARG A 137 -7.04 3.63 19.65
N PRO A 138 -8.09 3.39 20.46
CA PRO A 138 -8.05 2.38 21.51
C PRO A 138 -7.78 1.00 20.90
N ARG A 139 -7.02 0.17 21.62
CA ARG A 139 -6.64 -1.19 21.22
C ARG A 139 -7.36 -2.22 22.07
#